data_AF-A0A543IZB0-F1
#
_entry.id   AF-A0A543IZB0-F1
#
_cell.length_a   1.000
_cell.length_b   1.000
_cell.length_c   1.000
_cell.angle_alpha   90.00
_cell.angle_beta   90.00
_cell.angle_gamma   90.00
#
_symmetry.space_group_name_H-M   'P 1'
#
loop_
_entity.id
_entity.type
_entity.pdbx_description
1 polymer ?
#
loop_
_entity_poly.entity_id
_entity_poly.type
_entity_poly.pdbx_seq_one_letter_code
_entity_poly.pdbx_strand_id
1 'polypeptide(L)'
;MRRYVAGDISGPEFRRAWLQARTNALIAGERVAGRFERILHDVFYALDEYVPDPEIRCPRDLDDHLLWGIVNDALLRLEELR
;
A
#
# COMPACT_ATOMS: atom_id res chain seq x y z
N MET A 1 3.86 5.53 -1.68
CA MET A 1 3.25 4.99 -2.92
C MET A 1 4.12 5.32 -4.13
N ARG A 2 4.27 6.59 -4.56
CA ARG A 2 5.14 6.97 -5.70
C ARG A 2 6.55 6.37 -5.68
N ARG A 3 7.30 6.54 -4.58
CA ARG A 3 8.64 5.95 -4.41
C ARG A 3 8.67 4.43 -4.55
N TYR A 4 7.61 3.74 -4.11
CA TYR A 4 7.51 2.28 -4.25
C TYR A 4 7.22 1.88 -5.69
N VAL A 5 6.25 2.55 -6.34
CA VAL A 5 5.92 2.30 -7.75
C VAL A 5 7.11 2.58 -8.67
N ALA A 6 7.91 3.61 -8.35
CA ALA A 6 9.14 3.93 -9.07
C ALA A 6 10.30 2.93 -8.82
N GLY A 7 10.17 2.02 -7.84
CA GLY A 7 11.22 1.07 -7.46
C GLY A 7 12.31 1.65 -6.54
N ASP A 8 12.13 2.87 -5.99
CA ASP A 8 13.10 3.52 -5.09
C ASP A 8 13.14 2.87 -3.70
N ILE A 9 12.11 2.12 -3.32
CA ILE A 9 12.01 1.37 -2.07
C ILE A 9 11.41 -0.01 -2.33
N SER A 10 11.80 -0.99 -1.53
CA SER A 10 11.29 -2.37 -1.57
C SER A 10 9.87 -2.49 -0.98
N GLY A 11 9.20 -3.62 -1.26
CA GLY A 11 7.89 -3.95 -0.65
C GLY A 11 7.88 -3.90 0.89
N PRO A 12 8.88 -4.48 1.60
CA PRO A 12 8.95 -4.41 3.06
C PRO A 12 9.16 -2.97 3.58
N GLU A 13 9.97 -2.17 2.90
CA GLU A 13 10.17 -0.75 3.24
C GLU A 13 8.89 0.05 3.04
N PHE A 14 8.19 -0.20 1.93
CA PHE A 14 6.90 0.40 1.65
C PHE A 14 5.87 0.05 2.73
N ARG A 15 5.74 -1.24 3.09
CA ARG A 15 4.83 -1.69 4.16
C ARG A 15 5.07 -0.95 5.47
N ARG A 16 6.32 -0.87 5.92
CA ARG A 16 6.69 -0.16 7.16
C ARG A 16 6.33 1.32 7.09
N ALA A 17 6.74 2.00 6.01
CA ALA A 17 6.50 3.43 5.85
C ALA A 17 5.00 3.76 5.76
N TRP A 18 4.22 2.92 5.06
CA TRP A 18 2.79 3.10 4.89
C TRP A 18 2.02 2.91 6.20
N LEU A 19 2.31 1.84 6.95
CA LEU A 19 1.68 1.58 8.24
C LEU A 19 1.97 2.72 9.23
N GLN A 20 3.22 3.19 9.30
CA GLN A 20 3.59 4.32 10.13
C GLN A 20 2.81 5.59 9.76
N ALA A 21 2.70 5.90 8.46
CA ALA A 21 1.96 7.06 7.99
C ALA A 21 0.46 6.99 8.34
N ARG A 22 -0.17 5.82 8.16
CA ARG A 22 -1.59 5.62 8.54
C ARG A 22 -1.79 5.78 10.05
N THR A 23 -0.94 5.19 10.87
CA THR A 23 -1.01 5.34 12.34
C THR A 23 -0.95 6.81 12.73
N ASN A 24 -0.03 7.58 12.14
CA ASN A 24 0.10 9.01 12.42
C ASN A 24 -1.17 9.79 12.01
N ALA A 25 -1.73 9.52 10.82
CA ALA A 25 -2.95 10.18 10.33
C ALA A 25 -4.17 9.87 11.23
N LEU A 26 -4.30 8.62 11.70
CA LEU A 26 -5.35 8.21 12.62
C LEU A 26 -5.22 8.91 13.99
N ILE A 27 -4.00 9.01 14.54
CA ILE A 27 -3.73 9.73 15.79
C ILE A 27 -4.03 11.22 15.65
N ALA A 28 -3.68 11.82 14.51
CA ALA A 28 -3.93 13.22 14.23
C ALA A 28 -5.42 13.55 13.95
N GLY A 29 -6.26 12.52 13.76
CA GLY A 29 -7.68 12.70 13.42
C GLY A 29 -7.88 13.29 12.02
N GLU A 30 -6.95 13.06 11.09
CA GLU A 30 -7.05 13.57 9.73
C GLU A 30 -8.31 13.03 9.03
N ARG A 31 -9.10 13.94 8.45
CA ARG A 31 -10.30 13.58 7.68
C ARG A 31 -9.95 13.48 6.21
N VAL A 32 -10.10 12.29 5.66
CA VAL A 32 -9.90 12.02 4.24
C VAL A 32 -11.26 11.91 3.54
N ALA A 33 -11.40 12.44 2.33
CA ALA A 33 -12.64 12.28 1.55
C ALA A 33 -12.92 10.79 1.31
N GLY A 34 -14.18 10.36 1.41
CA GLY A 34 -14.53 8.93 1.45
C GLY A 34 -14.06 8.10 0.24
N ARG A 35 -13.94 8.70 -0.96
CA ARG A 35 -13.34 7.99 -2.12
C ARG A 35 -11.85 7.75 -1.94
N PHE A 36 -11.13 8.74 -1.41
CA PHE A 36 -9.70 8.67 -1.16
C PHE A 36 -9.41 7.66 -0.03
N GLU A 37 -10.22 7.68 1.04
CA GLU A 37 -10.11 6.73 2.15
C GLU A 37 -10.26 5.28 1.69
N ARG A 38 -11.24 4.99 0.81
CA ARG A 38 -11.43 3.65 0.27
C ARG A 38 -10.20 3.13 -0.48
N ILE A 39 -9.59 3.97 -1.33
CA ILE A 39 -8.39 3.55 -2.07
C ILE A 39 -7.22 3.27 -1.12
N LEU A 40 -7.07 4.08 -0.06
CA LEU A 40 -6.06 3.81 0.98
C LEU A 40 -6.37 2.52 1.76
N HIS A 41 -7.63 2.18 1.99
CA HIS A 41 -8.01 0.91 2.60
C HIS A 41 -7.69 -0.30 1.72
N ASP A 42 -7.88 -0.22 0.41
CA ASP A 42 -7.49 -1.30 -0.50
C ASP A 42 -5.99 -1.61 -0.36
N VAL A 43 -5.15 -0.56 -0.31
CA VAL A 43 -3.70 -0.71 -0.08
C VAL A 43 -3.40 -1.30 1.30
N PHE A 44 -4.14 -0.91 2.33
CA PHE A 44 -3.97 -1.49 3.66
C PHE A 44 -4.19 -3.01 3.67
N TYR A 45 -5.29 -3.48 3.09
CA TYR A 45 -5.60 -4.91 3.06
C TYR A 45 -4.56 -5.68 2.25
N ALA A 46 -4.09 -5.12 1.13
CA ALA A 46 -3.00 -5.71 0.36
C ALA A 46 -1.71 -5.85 1.20
N LEU A 47 -1.40 -4.88 2.05
CA LEU A 47 -0.23 -4.93 2.94
C LEU A 47 -0.37 -5.92 4.11
N ASP A 48 -1.59 -6.31 4.45
CA ASP A 48 -1.89 -7.35 5.45
C ASP A 48 -1.71 -8.75 4.86
N GLU A 49 -2.08 -8.93 3.58
CA GLU A 49 -1.91 -10.18 2.82
C GLU A 49 -0.50 -10.36 2.24
N TYR A 50 0.33 -9.32 2.22
CA TYR A 50 1.67 -9.32 1.63
C TYR A 50 2.66 -10.18 2.42
N VAL A 51 3.27 -11.15 1.73
CA VAL A 51 4.30 -12.05 2.28
C VAL A 51 5.67 -11.72 1.66
N PRO A 52 6.53 -10.93 2.35
CA PRO A 52 7.80 -10.47 1.79
C PRO A 52 8.87 -11.57 1.67
N ASP A 53 8.77 -12.61 2.50
CA ASP A 53 9.76 -13.67 2.57
C ASP A 53 9.40 -14.80 1.58
N PRO A 54 10.20 -15.03 0.52
CA PRO A 54 9.92 -16.05 -0.47
C PRO A 54 10.05 -17.48 0.07
N GLU A 55 10.75 -17.71 1.18
CA GLU A 55 10.95 -19.06 1.74
C GLU A 55 9.70 -19.61 2.41
N ILE A 56 8.81 -18.73 2.89
CA ILE A 56 7.55 -19.08 3.55
C ILE A 56 6.33 -18.79 2.68
N ARG A 57 6.53 -18.23 1.48
CA ARG A 57 5.48 -17.79 0.56
C ARG A 57 4.82 -18.98 -0.15
N CYS A 58 3.50 -19.03 -0.10
CA CYS A 58 2.68 -19.93 -0.88
C CYS A 58 2.41 -19.36 -2.28
N PRO A 59 2.12 -20.20 -3.30
CA PRO A 59 1.81 -19.74 -4.66
C PRO A 59 0.62 -18.78 -4.81
N ARG A 60 -0.23 -18.66 -3.77
CA ARG A 60 -1.40 -17.78 -3.74
C ARG A 60 -1.19 -16.54 -2.86
N ASP A 61 -0.04 -16.42 -2.22
CA ASP A 61 0.26 -15.28 -1.37
C ASP A 61 0.56 -14.06 -2.22
N LEU A 62 0.28 -12.90 -1.65
CA LEU A 62 0.55 -11.63 -2.28
C LEU A 62 2.05 -11.35 -2.20
N ASP A 63 2.71 -11.39 -3.37
CA ASP A 63 4.15 -11.16 -3.51
C ASP A 63 4.48 -9.70 -3.89
N ASP A 64 5.76 -9.41 -4.11
CA ASP A 64 6.21 -8.07 -4.49
C ASP A 64 5.61 -7.56 -5.81
N HIS A 65 5.39 -8.44 -6.78
CA HIS A 65 4.85 -8.07 -8.09
C HIS A 65 3.36 -7.74 -7.99
N LEU A 66 2.60 -8.58 -7.28
CA LEU A 66 1.18 -8.33 -7.02
C LEU A 66 0.97 -7.09 -6.16
N LEU A 67 1.79 -6.88 -5.12
CA LEU A 67 1.75 -5.67 -4.30
C LEU A 67 2.01 -4.43 -5.15
N TRP A 68 3.02 -4.47 -6.03
CA TRP A 68 3.34 -3.36 -6.91
C TRP A 68 2.15 -3.00 -7.81
N GLY A 69 1.52 -4.01 -8.41
CA GLY A 69 0.35 -3.81 -9.28
C GLY A 69 -0.81 -3.13 -8.55
N ILE A 70 -1.13 -3.59 -7.34
CA ILE A 70 -2.20 -3.01 -6.50
C ILE A 70 -1.88 -1.56 -6.12
N VAL A 71 -0.64 -1.28 -5.70
CA VAL A 71 -0.25 0.06 -5.27
C VAL A 71 -0.14 1.04 -6.45
N ASN A 72 0.27 0.55 -7.62
CA ASN A 72 0.28 1.33 -8.86
C ASN A 72 -1.14 1.71 -9.27
N ASP A 73 -2.06 0.75 -9.31
CA ASP A 73 -3.48 0.99 -9.60
C ASP A 73 -4.12 1.97 -8.60
N ALA A 74 -3.86 1.77 -7.30
CA ALA A 74 -4.33 2.69 -6.26
C ALA A 74 -3.77 4.11 -6.45
N LEU A 75 -2.50 4.25 -6.83
CA LEU A 75 -1.89 5.55 -7.09
C LEU A 75 -2.56 6.26 -8.28
N LEU A 76 -2.82 5.55 -9.38
CA LEU A 76 -3.52 6.10 -10.55
C LEU A 76 -4.92 6.58 -10.17
N ARG A 77 -5.69 5.76 -9.46
CA ARG A 77 -7.03 6.14 -8.96
C ARG A 77 -7.00 7.37 -8.05
N LEU A 78 -5.96 7.54 -7.23
CA LEU A 78 -5.81 8.74 -6.40
C LEU A 78 -5.49 9.99 -7.21
N GLU A 79 -4.76 9.85 -8.32
CA GLU A 79 -4.40 10.96 -9.20
C GLU A 79 -5.60 11.43 -10.04
N GLU A 80 -6.54 10.54 -10.36
CA GLU A 80 -7.82 10.88 -10.99
C GLU A 80 -8.79 11.65 -10.06
N LEU A 81 -8.58 11.60 -8.74
CA LEU A 81 -9.41 12.32 -7.76
C LEU A 81 -8.90 13.73 -7.44
N ARG A 82 -7.75 14.13 -8.00
CA ARG A 82 -7.13 15.46 -7.82
C ARG A 82 -7.64 16.47 -8.83
#